data_AF-A0A151U595-F1
#
_entry.id   AF-A0A151U595-F1
#
_cell.length_a   1.000
_cell.length_b   1.000
_cell.length_c   1.000
_cell.angle_alpha   90.00
_cell.angle_beta   90.00
_cell.angle_gamma   90.00
#
_symmetry.space_group_name_H-M   'P 1'
#
loop_
_entity.id
_entity.type
_entity.pdbx_description
1 polymer ?
#
loop_
_entity_poly.entity_id
_entity_poly.type
_entity_poly.pdbx_seq_one_letter_code
_entity_poly.pdbx_strand_id
1 'polypeptide(L)'
;TLIVLILKIDNPSNLEDFRLINLRNVAYKVISKVIVIQLCPYLYNIIGPFQGSFILGRGTLDNIILTQETFHFISEDKTATRTMTLKTNLKKVYDYLSNYLVTFSVHVIKLPNTFFIFIGILIRSIYKLNVCYIN
;
A
#
# COMPACT_ATOMS: atom_id res chain seq x y z
N THR A 1 -23.11 -4.63 -5.03
CA THR A 1 -21.96 -4.38 -4.13
C THR A 1 -22.44 -3.55 -2.97
N LEU A 2 -21.94 -3.78 -1.75
CA LEU A 2 -22.38 -3.04 -0.57
C LEU A 2 -21.27 -2.06 -0.17
N ILE A 3 -21.61 -0.78 -0.11
CA ILE A 3 -20.72 0.29 0.32
C ILE A 3 -21.08 0.62 1.76
N VAL A 4 -20.10 0.52 2.66
CA VAL A 4 -20.25 0.91 4.05
C VAL A 4 -19.42 2.16 4.29
N LEU A 5 -20.02 3.17 4.91
CA LEU A 5 -19.32 4.35 5.38
C LEU A 5 -18.95 4.14 6.86
N ILE A 6 -17.66 4.30 7.18
CA ILE A 6 -17.19 4.31 8.57
C ILE A 6 -16.73 5.72 8.93
N LEU A 7 -17.18 6.23 10.06
CA LEU A 7 -16.76 7.53 10.59
C LEU A 7 -15.26 7.54 10.90
N LYS A 8 -14.53 8.57 10.46
CA LYS A 8 -13.14 8.82 10.90
C LYS A 8 -13.06 9.73 12.13
N ILE A 9 -14.03 10.61 12.28
CA ILE A 9 -14.09 11.64 13.32
C ILE A 9 -15.51 11.73 13.89
N ASP A 10 -15.62 12.27 15.10
CA ASP A 10 -16.90 12.57 15.72
C ASP A 10 -17.55 13.77 15.00
N ASN A 11 -18.83 13.61 14.64
CA ASN A 11 -19.65 14.60 13.93
C ASN A 11 -19.10 15.01 12.53
N PRO A 12 -19.15 14.10 11.54
CA PRO A 12 -18.63 14.35 10.20
C PRO A 12 -19.44 15.43 9.48
N SER A 13 -18.76 16.31 8.74
CA SER A 13 -19.40 17.38 7.97
C SER A 13 -19.32 17.14 6.47
N ASN A 14 -18.25 16.49 6.02
CA ASN A 14 -17.95 16.24 4.61
C ASN A 14 -17.82 14.74 4.31
N LEU A 15 -18.01 14.35 3.04
CA LEU A 15 -17.81 12.96 2.60
C LEU A 15 -16.37 12.46 2.84
N GLU A 16 -15.39 13.36 2.87
CA GLU A 16 -13.99 13.04 3.16
C GLU A 16 -13.75 12.58 4.61
N ASP A 17 -14.65 12.95 5.53
CA ASP A 17 -14.62 12.56 6.94
C ASP A 17 -15.06 11.11 7.14
N PHE A 18 -15.65 10.51 6.11
CA PHE A 18 -15.97 9.10 6.07
C PHE A 18 -14.84 8.30 5.42
N ARG A 19 -14.65 7.08 5.90
CA ARG A 19 -13.89 6.04 5.24
C ARG A 19 -14.87 5.16 4.49
N LEU A 20 -14.89 5.32 3.17
CA LEU A 20 -15.57 4.40 2.27
C LEU A 20 -14.92 3.03 2.36
N ILE A 21 -15.71 2.01 2.70
CA ILE A 21 -15.32 0.61 2.62
C ILE A 21 -16.21 -0.08 1.59
N ASN A 22 -15.59 -0.47 0.49
CA ASN A 22 -16.24 -1.37 -0.47
C ASN A 22 -16.19 -2.79 0.07
N LEU A 23 -17.35 -3.29 0.50
CA LEU A 23 -17.50 -4.67 0.96
C LEU A 23 -17.48 -5.58 -0.26
N ARG A 24 -16.27 -6.04 -0.60
CA ARG A 24 -16.06 -6.99 -1.70
C ARG A 24 -16.42 -8.41 -1.26
N ASN A 25 -16.84 -9.23 -2.23
CA ASN A 25 -17.15 -10.64 -2.02
C ASN A 25 -16.01 -11.35 -1.27
N VAL A 26 -16.33 -12.18 -0.27
CA VAL A 26 -15.35 -12.97 0.51
C VAL A 26 -14.44 -13.78 -0.40
N ALA A 27 -14.99 -14.31 -1.51
CA ALA A 27 -14.22 -15.01 -2.53
C ALA A 27 -13.05 -14.18 -3.07
N TYR A 28 -13.24 -12.87 -3.29
CA TYR A 28 -12.16 -11.98 -3.74
C TYR A 28 -11.07 -11.84 -2.69
N LYS A 29 -11.43 -11.71 -1.41
CA LYS A 29 -10.46 -11.63 -0.31
C LYS A 29 -9.60 -12.90 -0.22
N VAL A 30 -10.23 -14.07 -0.41
CA VAL A 30 -9.53 -15.36 -0.42
C VAL A 30 -8.55 -15.43 -1.59
N ILE A 31 -9.01 -15.14 -2.81
CA ILE A 31 -8.17 -15.16 -4.02
C ILE A 31 -6.99 -14.20 -3.88
N SER A 32 -7.25 -12.96 -3.42
CA SER A 32 -6.21 -11.96 -3.20
C SER A 32 -5.17 -12.43 -2.16
N LYS A 33 -5.60 -13.09 -1.08
CA LYS A 33 -4.69 -13.61 -0.05
C LYS A 33 -3.81 -14.73 -0.58
N VAL A 34 -4.36 -15.65 -1.38
CA VAL A 34 -3.58 -16.73 -2.03
C VAL A 34 -2.50 -16.15 -2.94
N ILE A 35 -2.85 -15.13 -3.74
CA ILE A 35 -1.90 -14.47 -4.64
C ILE A 35 -0.77 -13.78 -3.85
N VAL A 36 -1.10 -13.07 -2.76
CA VAL A 36 -0.10 -12.42 -1.91
C VAL A 36 0.87 -13.44 -1.31
N ILE A 37 0.37 -14.56 -0.78
CA ILE A 37 1.21 -15.62 -0.21
C ILE A 37 2.22 -16.15 -1.23
N GLN A 38 1.79 -16.32 -2.48
CA GLN A 38 2.67 -16.77 -3.55
C GLN A 38 3.66 -15.69 -4.04
N LEU A 39 3.29 -14.40 -3.95
CA LEU A 39 4.17 -13.27 -4.30
C LEU A 39 5.20 -12.94 -3.22
N CYS A 40 4.89 -13.22 -1.94
CA CYS A 40 5.75 -12.88 -0.79
C CYS A 40 7.22 -13.29 -0.98
N PRO A 41 7.58 -14.52 -1.42
CA PRO A 41 8.97 -14.92 -1.62
C PRO A 41 9.75 -14.03 -2.58
N TYR A 42 9.10 -13.58 -3.66
CA TYR A 42 9.71 -12.67 -4.64
C TYR A 42 9.89 -11.26 -4.07
N LEU A 43 8.92 -10.82 -3.26
CA LEU A 43 8.96 -9.51 -2.62
C LEU A 43 10.04 -9.41 -1.54
N TYR A 44 10.33 -10.48 -0.79
CA TYR A 44 11.38 -10.46 0.23
C TYR A 44 12.75 -10.06 -0.31
N ASN A 45 13.07 -10.38 -1.56
CA ASN A 45 14.35 -10.02 -2.19
C ASN A 45 14.40 -8.56 -2.66
N ILE A 46 13.25 -7.88 -2.75
CA ILE A 46 13.11 -6.49 -3.23
C ILE A 46 12.94 -5.54 -2.05
N ILE A 47 12.29 -6.02 -1.00
CA ILE A 47 11.95 -5.22 0.15
C ILE A 47 13.21 -4.94 0.99
N GLY A 48 13.51 -3.66 1.15
CA GLY A 48 14.63 -3.20 1.98
C GLY A 48 14.46 -3.50 3.48
N PRO A 49 15.56 -3.46 4.26
CA PRO A 49 15.55 -3.75 5.69
C PRO A 49 14.69 -2.76 6.49
N PHE A 50 14.60 -1.50 6.04
CA PHE A 50 13.88 -0.43 6.73
C PHE A 50 12.39 -0.31 6.35
N GLN A 51 11.87 -1.20 5.50
CA GLN A 51 10.44 -1.24 5.23
C GLN A 51 9.74 -1.99 6.38
N GLY A 52 9.11 -1.27 7.29
CA GLY A 52 8.47 -1.87 8.49
C GLY A 52 6.96 -2.11 8.39
N SER A 53 6.32 -1.77 7.28
CA SER A 53 4.86 -1.97 7.09
C SER A 53 4.56 -2.97 5.97
N PHE A 54 3.46 -3.71 6.13
CA PHE A 54 2.93 -4.69 5.16
C PHE A 54 3.80 -5.94 4.94
N ILE A 55 4.63 -6.29 5.93
CA ILE A 55 5.48 -7.49 5.93
C ILE A 55 5.17 -8.27 7.19
N LEU A 56 5.07 -9.60 7.06
CA LEU A 56 4.84 -10.45 8.21
C LEU A 56 6.03 -10.34 9.19
N GLY A 57 5.76 -10.06 10.46
CA GLY A 57 6.80 -9.98 11.49
C GLY A 57 7.50 -8.63 11.61
N ARG A 58 7.16 -7.63 10.79
CA ARG A 58 7.59 -6.23 10.98
C ARG A 58 6.40 -5.35 11.35
N GLY A 59 6.56 -4.54 12.38
CA GLY A 59 5.47 -3.81 13.02
C GLY A 59 5.62 -2.31 12.96
N THR A 60 4.56 -1.61 13.34
CA THR A 60 4.59 -0.14 13.50
C THR A 60 5.61 0.31 14.56
N LEU A 61 5.89 -0.54 15.56
CA LEU A 61 6.87 -0.26 16.61
C LEU A 61 8.30 -0.11 16.05
N ASP A 62 8.69 -0.98 15.12
CA ASP A 62 10.02 -0.93 14.49
C ASP A 62 10.22 0.42 13.77
N ASN A 63 9.18 0.90 13.09
CA ASN A 63 9.20 2.21 12.44
C ASN A 63 9.28 3.37 13.44
N ILE A 64 8.67 3.24 14.62
CA ILE A 64 8.74 4.27 15.66
C ILE A 64 10.16 4.37 16.20
N ILE A 65 10.78 3.22 16.52
CA ILE A 65 12.17 3.15 17.01
C ILE A 65 13.11 3.74 15.97
N LEU A 66 13.02 3.29 14.71
CA LEU A 66 13.84 3.82 13.62
C LEU A 66 13.67 5.34 13.47
N THR A 67 12.43 5.83 13.55
CA THR A 67 12.16 7.27 13.47
C THR A 67 12.79 8.03 14.64
N GLN A 68 12.70 7.51 15.86
CA GLN A 68 13.32 8.11 17.04
C GLN A 68 14.84 8.18 16.91
N GLU A 69 15.49 7.11 16.46
CA GLU A 69 16.93 7.08 16.21
C GLU A 69 17.34 8.09 15.14
N THR A 70 16.58 8.20 14.04
CA THR A 70 16.87 9.19 12.99
C THR A 70 16.77 10.62 13.50
N PHE A 71 15.76 10.95 14.31
CA PHE A 71 15.64 12.28 14.90
C PHE A 71 16.71 12.57 15.94
N HIS A 72 17.10 11.56 16.73
CA HIS A 72 18.20 11.67 17.67
C HIS A 72 19.52 12.01 16.96
N PHE A 73 19.85 11.27 15.90
CA PHE A 73 21.04 11.50 15.09
C PHE A 73 21.11 12.92 14.50
N ILE A 74 19.97 13.43 14.00
CA ILE A 74 19.87 14.79 13.47
C ILE A 74 20.02 15.83 14.58
N SER A 75 19.49 15.55 15.77
CA SER A 75 19.56 16.47 16.92
C SER A 75 20.97 16.56 17.51
N GLU A 76 21.76 15.49 17.40
CA GLU A 76 23.16 15.47 17.83
C GLU A 76 24.13 16.07 16.80
N ASP A 77 23.68 16.31 15.56
CA ASP A 77 24.48 16.94 14.52
C ASP A 77 24.66 18.45 14.80
N LYS A 78 25.72 18.77 15.56
CA LYS A 78 26.11 20.13 15.97
C LYS A 78 26.40 21.08 14.80
N THR A 79 26.53 20.56 13.58
CA THR A 79 26.83 21.37 12.39
C THR A 79 25.59 21.83 11.63
N ALA A 80 24.39 21.30 11.94
CA ALA A 80 23.07 21.69 11.43
C ALA A 80 22.91 21.89 9.90
N THR A 81 23.91 21.52 9.11
CA THR A 81 24.05 21.89 7.69
C THR A 81 24.07 20.68 6.75
N ARG A 82 24.02 19.45 7.28
CA ARG A 82 24.25 18.23 6.49
C ARG A 82 23.17 17.16 6.57
N THR A 83 22.14 17.34 7.39
CA THR A 83 21.13 16.31 7.66
C THR A 83 19.71 16.84 7.50
N MET A 84 18.90 16.16 6.68
CA MET A 84 17.49 16.49 6.43
C MET A 84 16.65 15.21 6.38
N THR A 85 15.51 15.20 7.07
CA THR A 85 14.52 14.12 6.95
C THR A 85 13.47 14.47 5.92
N LEU A 86 13.20 13.54 5.00
CA LEU A 86 12.10 13.65 4.04
C LEU A 86 11.02 12.63 4.39
N LYS A 87 9.84 13.11 4.80
CA LYS A 87 8.66 12.26 5.02
C LYS A 87 7.75 12.29 3.79
N THR A 88 7.76 11.22 3.01
CA THR A 88 6.83 11.04 1.88
C THR A 88 5.61 10.23 2.31
N ASN A 89 4.43 10.61 1.78
CA ASN A 89 3.17 9.93 2.10
C ASN A 89 2.71 9.08 0.91
N LEU A 90 2.87 7.76 1.02
CA LEU A 90 2.45 6.79 0.00
C LEU A 90 0.93 6.73 -0.20
N LYS A 91 0.12 7.18 0.76
CA LYS A 91 -1.35 7.19 0.62
C LYS A 91 -1.79 7.95 -0.63
N LYS A 92 -1.17 9.10 -0.90
CA LYS A 92 -1.41 9.88 -2.13
C LYS A 92 -0.88 9.19 -3.37
N VAL A 93 0.20 8.42 -3.28
CA VAL A 93 0.82 7.75 -4.43
C VAL A 93 -0.09 6.66 -4.98
N TYR A 94 -0.83 5.95 -4.12
CA TYR A 94 -1.78 4.93 -4.56
C TYR A 94 -2.92 5.49 -5.42
N ASP A 95 -3.33 6.73 -5.19
CA ASP A 95 -4.39 7.39 -5.96
C ASP A 95 -3.95 7.66 -7.42
N TYR A 96 -2.64 7.76 -7.66
CA TYR A 96 -2.04 8.00 -8.99
C TYR A 96 -1.39 6.75 -9.62
N LEU A 97 -1.52 5.58 -8.99
CA LEU A 97 -0.88 4.36 -9.46
C LEU A 97 -1.48 3.92 -10.81
N SER A 98 -0.68 3.99 -11.87
CA SER A 98 -1.13 3.58 -13.21
C SER A 98 -0.95 2.08 -13.43
N ASN A 99 -1.87 1.47 -14.19
CA ASN A 99 -1.77 0.06 -14.61
C ASN A 99 -0.49 -0.23 -15.39
N TYR A 100 0.03 0.77 -16.11
CA TYR A 100 1.29 0.68 -16.81
C TYR A 100 2.46 0.47 -15.85
N LEU A 101 2.55 1.26 -14.77
CA LEU A 101 3.60 1.11 -13.76
C LEU A 101 3.53 -0.25 -13.06
N VAL A 102 2.33 -0.75 -12.79
CA VAL A 102 2.16 -2.10 -12.20
C VAL A 102 2.65 -3.18 -13.16
N THR A 103 2.26 -3.10 -14.43
CA THR A 103 2.69 -4.05 -15.48
C THR A 103 4.20 -4.01 -15.68
N PHE A 104 4.78 -2.82 -15.71
CA PHE A 104 6.22 -2.61 -15.80
C PHE A 104 6.96 -3.22 -14.61
N SER A 105 6.46 -3.00 -13.39
CA SER A 105 7.05 -3.57 -12.16
C SER A 105 7.06 -5.10 -12.19
N VAL A 106 5.97 -5.73 -12.66
CA VAL A 106 5.90 -7.20 -12.79
C VAL A 106 6.96 -7.73 -13.74
N HIS A 107 7.24 -7.00 -14.82
CA HIS A 107 8.27 -7.36 -15.81
C HIS A 107 9.69 -7.22 -15.25
N VAL A 108 9.97 -6.11 -14.53
CA VAL A 108 11.28 -5.85 -13.90
C VAL A 108 11.60 -6.89 -12.82
N ILE A 109 10.58 -7.31 -12.06
CA ILE A 109 10.73 -8.29 -10.98
C ILE A 109 10.88 -9.74 -11.52
N LYS A 110 10.75 -9.94 -12.84
CA LYS A 110 10.79 -11.26 -13.50
C LYS A 110 9.81 -12.26 -12.86
N LEU A 111 8.63 -11.78 -12.50
CA LEU A 111 7.59 -12.67 -11.97
C LEU A 111 7.11 -13.63 -13.07
N PRO A 112 6.76 -14.88 -12.72
CA PRO A 112 6.16 -15.81 -13.67
C PRO A 112 4.90 -15.25 -14.33
N ASN A 113 4.70 -15.57 -15.61
CA ASN A 113 3.55 -15.09 -16.41
C ASN A 113 2.19 -15.45 -15.80
N THR A 114 2.12 -16.51 -14.98
CA THR A 114 0.92 -16.87 -14.22
C THR A 114 0.48 -15.75 -13.28
N PHE A 115 1.42 -15.09 -12.58
CA PHE A 115 1.10 -13.96 -11.70
C PHE A 115 0.60 -12.74 -12.45
N PHE A 116 1.12 -12.50 -13.65
CA PHE A 116 0.68 -11.41 -14.50
C PHE A 116 -0.82 -11.54 -14.84
N ILE A 117 -1.26 -12.75 -15.18
CA ILE A 117 -2.67 -13.06 -15.46
C ILE A 117 -3.53 -12.82 -14.21
N PHE A 118 -3.12 -13.34 -13.05
CA PHE A 118 -3.87 -13.19 -11.80
C PHE A 118 -3.97 -11.73 -11.33
N ILE A 119 -2.88 -10.98 -11.39
CA ILE A 119 -2.85 -9.55 -11.07
C ILE A 119 -3.74 -8.77 -12.06
N GLY A 120 -3.65 -9.07 -13.36
CA GLY A 120 -4.49 -8.47 -14.39
C GLY A 120 -5.98 -8.71 -14.18
N ILE A 121 -6.38 -9.92 -13.77
CA ILE A 121 -7.77 -10.26 -13.43
C ILE A 121 -8.25 -9.49 -12.20
N LEU A 122 -7.43 -9.41 -11.14
CA LEU A 122 -7.76 -8.65 -9.92
C LEU A 122 -7.93 -7.16 -10.21
N ILE A 123 -7.02 -6.59 -11.00
CA ILE A 123 -7.03 -5.18 -11.42
C ILE A 123 -8.26 -4.89 -12.28
N ARG A 124 -8.49 -5.69 -13.32
CA ARG A 124 -9.66 -5.53 -14.20
C ARG A 124 -10.98 -5.66 -13.43
N SER A 125 -11.03 -6.54 -12.44
CA SER A 125 -12.18 -6.65 -11.53
C SER A 125 -12.39 -5.39 -10.67
N ILE A 126 -11.32 -4.73 -10.23
CA ILE A 126 -11.38 -3.44 -9.51
C ILE A 126 -11.91 -2.32 -10.41
N TYR A 127 -11.34 -2.16 -11.61
CA TYR A 127 -11.73 -1.09 -12.54
C TYR A 127 -13.14 -1.30 -13.11
N LYS A 128 -13.56 -2.55 -13.35
CA LYS A 128 -14.94 -2.84 -13.80
C LYS A 128 -15.98 -2.47 -12.73
N LEU A 129 -15.63 -2.54 -11.44
CA LEU A 129 -16.47 -1.98 -10.39
C LEU A 129 -16.49 -0.45 -10.45
N ASN A 130 -15.35 0.23 -10.52
CA ASN A 130 -15.32 1.70 -10.55
C ASN A 130 -16.06 2.30 -11.77
N VAL A 131 -15.99 1.68 -12.94
CA VAL A 131 -16.74 2.14 -14.14
C VAL A 131 -18.24 1.90 -14.01
N CYS A 132 -18.67 0.84 -13.31
CA CYS A 132 -20.10 0.59 -13.07
C CYS A 132 -20.69 1.49 -11.96
N TYR A 133 -19.87 2.32 -11.30
CA TYR A 133 -20.28 3.23 -10.23
C TYR A 133 -20.25 4.72 -10.64
N ILE A 134 -19.79 5.03 -11.86
CA ILE A 134 -19.71 6.41 -12.39
C ILE A 134 -20.76 6.66 -13.50
N ASN A 135 -21.55 5.65 -13.89
CA ASN A 135 -22.77 5.80 -14.71
C ASN A 135 -24.01 5.51 -13.89
#